data_AF-A0AAJ0ALY6-F1
#
_entry.id   AF-A0AAJ0ALY6-F1
#
_cell.length_a   1.000
_cell.length_b   1.000
_cell.length_c   1.000
_cell.angle_alpha   90.00
_cell.angle_beta   90.00
_cell.angle_gamma   90.00
#
_symmetry.space_group_name_H-M   'P 1'
#
loop_
_entity.id
_entity.type
_entity.pdbx_description
1 polymer ?
#
loop_
_entity_poly.entity_id
_entity_poly.type
_entity_poly.pdbx_seq_one_letter_code
_entity_poly.pdbx_strand_id
1 'polypeptide(L)'
;MRFLNPDNCGVYSSEGKITYWGRQLGEDGYDFVEWAAEQTWSSGKVAMSGNSWLAVSQWFSDAENPPHLTAIAPWEGLTDLYRDTAVRGGIPAPGFQESILTTFAGKEFVEDVPRMVLSEGLITPYWSDKIASLDKISIPAYIVASYTNVLHTHGSFEAFRHISSEEKWLRVHNTQEWTDYYTPEYVADLQKFFDHYLKGEDNGWQSTPRVRLAVLDPGSEDTIDRVVADWPVPGLESKTLYLQPNNLLGEYSPSNEGTLSYNSTTASGITLNLQVPETMELTGYPRLRLWVSSPDATDMEISVSVQKLSSNGSAFPSTGSESSCTIGPTGILRVSQRQLDTERSTEYEPFLLHTLEKILSPGDIAPVDIPLWPFALRIHAGELLSLNIAPASITTAQADVGFGTAIVPVPATGGTLEPGQNVSLIELGGGVDSNSAFVNEQRVETPVGRNKGMHFIHVGGKYDSLLLFPVNSTTKATENCCKILNTGQIPGSGGWGCVTNLNGGCKSYYWKTDLPYYSCA
;
A
#
# COMPACT_ATOMS: atom_id res chain seq x y z
N MET A 1 -9.71 -9.84 28.04
CA MET A 1 -9.63 -8.68 27.14
C MET A 1 -11.04 -8.12 27.02
N ARG A 2 -11.20 -6.80 27.06
CA ARG A 2 -12.50 -6.17 26.76
C ARG A 2 -12.38 -5.53 25.37
N PHE A 3 -13.48 -5.52 24.63
CA PHE A 3 -13.56 -4.89 23.32
C PHE A 3 -14.42 -3.63 23.45
N LEU A 4 -13.90 -2.52 22.95
CA LEU A 4 -14.59 -1.23 22.93
C LEU A 4 -14.72 -0.82 21.46
N ASN A 5 -15.86 -0.26 21.10
CA ASN A 5 -16.11 0.19 19.74
C ASN A 5 -16.67 1.63 19.81
N PRO A 6 -15.80 2.64 19.85
CA PRO A 6 -16.22 4.02 19.98
C PRO A 6 -16.73 4.57 18.65
N ASP A 7 -17.78 5.39 18.71
CA ASP A 7 -18.21 6.22 17.60
C ASP A 7 -17.34 7.50 17.57
N ASN A 8 -16.68 7.76 16.44
CA ASN A 8 -15.89 8.99 16.25
C ASN A 8 -16.73 10.26 16.45
N CYS A 9 -16.07 11.39 16.72
CA CYS A 9 -16.72 12.69 16.86
C CYS A 9 -17.67 12.99 15.69
N GLY A 10 -18.88 13.44 16.03
CA GLY A 10 -19.97 13.72 15.10
C GLY A 10 -20.69 12.51 14.51
N VAL A 11 -20.24 11.28 14.73
CA VAL A 11 -20.83 10.06 14.16
C VAL A 11 -21.89 9.47 15.10
N TYR A 12 -23.03 9.07 14.54
CA TYR A 12 -24.18 8.51 15.25
C TYR A 12 -24.64 9.37 16.45
N SER A 13 -24.35 8.90 17.66
CA SER A 13 -24.74 9.58 18.90
C SER A 13 -23.65 10.49 19.46
N SER A 14 -22.41 10.39 18.96
CA SER A 14 -21.31 11.28 19.34
C SER A 14 -21.61 12.72 18.91
N GLU A 15 -21.36 13.66 19.81
CA GLU A 15 -21.53 15.09 19.56
C GLU A 15 -20.44 15.61 18.60
N GLY A 16 -20.62 16.82 18.06
CA GLY A 16 -19.63 17.46 17.20
C GLY A 16 -19.83 17.20 15.72
N LYS A 17 -18.75 17.39 14.95
CA LYS A 17 -18.73 17.34 13.48
C LYS A 17 -17.85 16.21 13.00
N ILE A 18 -18.28 15.54 11.94
CA ILE A 18 -17.51 14.44 11.35
C ILE A 18 -16.33 15.04 10.59
N THR A 19 -15.12 14.73 11.05
CA THR A 19 -13.87 15.05 10.36
C THR A 19 -13.33 13.81 9.66
N TYR A 20 -12.70 14.03 8.51
CA TYR A 20 -12.22 12.98 7.64
C TYR A 20 -10.74 12.74 7.91
N TRP A 21 -10.44 11.87 8.89
CA TRP A 21 -9.08 11.66 9.42
C TRP A 21 -8.37 12.98 9.81
N GLY A 22 -7.10 12.89 10.21
CA GLY A 22 -6.28 14.05 10.55
C GLY A 22 -6.19 14.30 12.04
N ARG A 23 -5.76 15.52 12.41
CA ARG A 23 -5.41 15.87 13.79
C ARG A 23 -6.51 15.58 14.80
N GLN A 24 -7.76 15.94 14.48
CA GLN A 24 -8.90 15.71 15.39
C GLN A 24 -9.08 14.22 15.71
N LEU A 25 -8.90 13.33 14.73
CA LEU A 25 -9.00 11.89 14.96
C LEU A 25 -7.88 11.37 15.87
N GLY A 26 -6.68 11.94 15.75
CA GLY A 26 -5.58 11.64 16.65
C GLY A 26 -5.88 12.05 18.08
N GLU A 27 -6.32 13.30 18.28
CA GLU A 27 -6.67 13.87 19.59
C GLU A 27 -7.83 13.09 20.25
N ASP A 28 -8.90 12.79 19.51
CA ASP A 28 -10.02 11.97 20.01
C ASP A 28 -9.56 10.56 20.40
N GLY A 29 -8.65 9.99 19.62
CA GLY A 29 -8.05 8.69 19.90
C GLY A 29 -7.21 8.67 21.17
N TYR A 30 -6.40 9.71 21.39
CA TYR A 30 -5.64 9.90 22.63
C TYR A 30 -6.58 9.91 23.83
N ASP A 31 -7.58 10.79 23.81
CA ASP A 31 -8.52 10.95 24.93
C ASP A 31 -9.28 9.65 25.22
N PHE A 32 -9.69 8.94 24.16
CA PHE A 32 -10.37 7.65 24.31
C PHE A 32 -9.48 6.58 24.94
N VAL A 33 -8.22 6.48 24.51
CA VAL A 33 -7.25 5.53 25.09
C VAL A 33 -7.04 5.81 26.57
N GLU A 34 -6.80 7.06 26.95
CA GLU A 34 -6.53 7.43 28.34
C GLU A 34 -7.77 7.21 29.21
N TRP A 35 -8.95 7.58 28.72
CA TRP A 35 -10.22 7.26 29.39
C TRP A 35 -10.39 5.75 29.59
N ALA A 36 -10.14 4.94 28.55
CA ALA A 36 -10.29 3.49 28.61
C ALA A 36 -9.29 2.85 29.60
N ALA A 37 -8.10 3.42 29.74
CA ALA A 37 -7.08 2.97 30.67
C ALA A 37 -7.46 3.22 32.14
N GLU A 38 -8.16 4.31 32.43
CA GLU A 38 -8.58 4.70 33.80
C GLU A 38 -9.76 3.89 34.35
N GLN A 39 -10.46 3.14 33.50
CA GLN A 39 -11.66 2.41 33.94
C GLN A 39 -11.32 1.30 34.94
N THR A 40 -12.18 1.09 35.94
CA THR A 40 -11.97 0.09 37.02
C THR A 40 -11.88 -1.35 36.53
N TRP A 41 -12.32 -1.62 35.30
CA TRP A 41 -12.26 -2.91 34.64
C TRP A 41 -11.06 -3.07 33.69
N SER A 42 -10.29 -2.00 33.50
CA SER A 42 -9.10 -1.96 32.66
C SER A 42 -7.87 -2.36 33.46
N SER A 43 -6.90 -2.98 32.79
CA SER A 43 -5.56 -3.20 33.36
C SER A 43 -4.65 -1.97 33.19
N GLY A 44 -5.17 -0.86 32.65
CA GLY A 44 -4.37 0.30 32.24
C GLY A 44 -3.60 0.10 30.94
N LYS A 45 -3.82 -1.02 30.23
CA LYS A 45 -3.18 -1.30 28.94
C LYS A 45 -4.25 -1.36 27.86
N VAL A 46 -4.12 -0.51 26.85
CA VAL A 46 -5.04 -0.43 25.71
C VAL A 46 -4.31 -0.83 24.44
N ALA A 47 -4.99 -1.49 23.52
CA ALA A 47 -4.49 -1.71 22.16
C ALA A 47 -5.59 -1.37 21.17
N MET A 48 -5.19 -1.04 19.94
CA MET A 48 -6.10 -0.79 18.84
C MET A 48 -5.90 -1.83 17.74
N SER A 49 -6.98 -2.18 17.06
CA SER A 49 -7.00 -3.12 15.94
C SER A 49 -8.16 -2.77 15.02
N GLY A 50 -7.97 -3.02 13.74
CA GLY A 50 -9.03 -2.88 12.75
C GLY A 50 -8.49 -2.68 11.35
N ASN A 51 -9.40 -2.76 10.39
CA ASN A 51 -9.10 -2.63 8.97
C ASN A 51 -9.59 -1.30 8.38
N SER A 52 -8.95 -0.84 7.30
CA SER A 52 -9.34 0.35 6.54
C SER A 52 -9.39 1.61 7.42
N TRP A 53 -10.52 2.29 7.58
CA TRP A 53 -10.66 3.47 8.46
C TRP A 53 -10.15 3.21 9.89
N LEU A 54 -10.36 2.01 10.40
CA LEU A 54 -9.90 1.60 11.73
C LEU A 54 -8.39 1.35 11.78
N ALA A 55 -7.76 1.04 10.64
CA ALA A 55 -6.30 1.01 10.52
C ALA A 55 -5.74 2.43 10.42
N VAL A 56 -6.39 3.30 9.63
CA VAL A 56 -5.97 4.71 9.50
C VAL A 56 -6.05 5.44 10.83
N SER A 57 -7.10 5.23 11.62
CA SER A 57 -7.24 5.86 12.94
C SER A 57 -6.08 5.52 13.87
N GLN A 58 -5.56 4.30 13.83
CA GLN A 58 -4.40 3.89 14.63
C GLN A 58 -3.17 4.75 14.35
N TRP A 59 -2.91 5.09 13.08
CA TRP A 59 -1.78 5.95 12.71
C TRP A 59 -1.86 7.35 13.31
N PHE A 60 -3.06 7.92 13.35
CA PHE A 60 -3.27 9.25 13.93
C PHE A 60 -3.29 9.21 15.45
N SER A 61 -4.00 8.25 16.06
CA SER A 61 -4.09 8.12 17.52
C SER A 61 -2.74 7.83 18.17
N ASP A 62 -1.96 6.91 17.61
CA ASP A 62 -0.66 6.53 18.14
C ASP A 62 0.39 7.64 17.96
N ALA A 63 0.30 8.43 16.88
CA ALA A 63 1.18 9.58 16.68
C ALA A 63 1.04 10.67 17.76
N GLU A 64 -0.10 10.73 18.46
CA GLU A 64 -0.31 11.58 19.65
C GLU A 64 0.35 11.02 20.92
N ASN A 65 0.94 9.82 20.85
CA ASN A 65 1.67 9.13 21.93
C ASN A 65 0.89 8.99 23.26
N PRO A 66 -0.35 8.45 23.26
CA PRO A 66 -1.09 8.16 24.48
C PRO A 66 -0.33 7.17 25.38
N PRO A 67 0.00 7.53 26.64
CA PRO A 67 0.83 6.70 27.52
C PRO A 67 0.33 5.27 27.77
N HIS A 68 -0.98 5.03 27.67
CA HIS A 68 -1.57 3.72 27.92
C HIS A 68 -1.81 2.88 26.66
N LEU A 69 -1.54 3.43 25.46
CA LEU A 69 -1.56 2.64 24.23
C LEU A 69 -0.32 1.77 24.16
N THR A 70 -0.54 0.46 24.28
CA THR A 70 0.55 -0.53 24.46
C THR A 70 0.95 -1.19 23.14
N ALA A 71 0.04 -1.30 22.18
CA ALA A 71 0.31 -1.89 20.87
C ALA A 71 -0.79 -1.52 19.85
N ILE A 72 -0.44 -1.52 18.55
CA ILE A 72 -1.38 -1.35 17.44
C ILE A 72 -1.31 -2.54 16.46
N ALA A 73 -2.46 -2.89 15.86
CA ALA A 73 -2.57 -3.89 14.80
C ALA A 73 -3.39 -3.36 13.60
N PRO A 74 -2.79 -2.48 12.80
CA PRO A 74 -3.44 -1.87 11.64
C PRO A 74 -3.45 -2.85 10.45
N TRP A 75 -4.66 -3.19 10.01
CA TRP A 75 -4.90 -4.07 8.88
C TRP A 75 -5.24 -3.23 7.64
N GLU A 76 -4.31 -3.06 6.72
CA GLU A 76 -4.50 -2.27 5.49
C GLU A 76 -5.06 -0.85 5.74
N GLY A 77 -4.16 0.12 5.94
CA GLY A 77 -4.53 1.52 6.18
C GLY A 77 -3.66 2.49 5.39
N LEU A 78 -4.28 3.40 4.63
CA LEU A 78 -3.56 4.48 3.95
C LEU A 78 -2.95 5.48 4.96
N THR A 79 -1.95 6.26 4.54
CA THR A 79 -1.22 7.17 5.45
C THR A 79 -1.13 8.60 4.94
N ASP A 80 -1.27 8.82 3.63
CA ASP A 80 -1.31 10.15 2.99
C ASP A 80 -2.53 10.17 2.07
N LEU A 81 -3.65 10.74 2.54
CA LEU A 81 -4.89 10.76 1.77
C LEU A 81 -4.70 11.39 0.38
N TYR A 82 -3.88 12.44 0.27
CA TYR A 82 -3.62 13.13 -0.99
C TYR A 82 -2.94 12.20 -1.99
N ARG A 83 -1.84 11.54 -1.59
CA ARG A 83 -1.02 10.71 -2.49
C ARG A 83 -1.58 9.32 -2.69
N ASP A 84 -2.31 8.77 -1.73
CA ASP A 84 -2.79 7.40 -1.78
C ASP A 84 -4.07 7.31 -2.63
N THR A 85 -5.05 8.20 -2.43
CA THR A 85 -6.38 8.05 -3.05
C THR A 85 -7.00 9.34 -3.60
N ALA A 86 -6.93 10.46 -2.90
CA ALA A 86 -7.68 11.68 -3.23
C ALA A 86 -7.19 12.38 -4.50
N VAL A 87 -5.86 12.56 -4.62
CA VAL A 87 -5.23 13.32 -5.70
C VAL A 87 -3.96 12.59 -6.16
N ARG A 88 -4.02 11.26 -6.22
CA ARG A 88 -2.88 10.40 -6.55
C ARG A 88 -2.24 10.87 -7.86
N GLY A 89 -0.93 11.12 -7.84
CA GLY A 89 -0.20 11.61 -9.00
C GLY A 89 -0.60 13.02 -9.47
N GLY A 90 -1.34 13.79 -8.68
CA GLY A 90 -1.87 15.10 -9.06
C GLY A 90 -3.18 15.04 -9.86
N ILE A 91 -3.82 13.86 -9.96
CA ILE A 91 -5.10 13.67 -10.66
C ILE A 91 -6.23 13.53 -9.62
N PRO A 92 -7.20 14.46 -9.58
CA PRO A 92 -8.33 14.40 -8.67
C PRO A 92 -9.21 13.15 -8.91
N ALA A 93 -9.53 12.44 -7.84
CA ALA A 93 -10.37 11.25 -7.88
C ALA A 93 -11.41 11.28 -6.74
N PRO A 94 -12.51 12.07 -6.87
CA PRO A 94 -13.46 12.27 -5.78
C PRO A 94 -14.40 11.08 -5.53
N GLY A 95 -14.52 10.14 -6.48
CA GLY A 95 -15.59 9.15 -6.47
C GLY A 95 -15.60 8.19 -5.27
N PHE A 96 -14.43 7.77 -4.76
CA PHE A 96 -14.39 6.91 -3.57
C PHE A 96 -14.81 7.66 -2.30
N GLN A 97 -14.35 8.90 -2.17
CA GLN A 97 -14.60 9.83 -1.07
C GLN A 97 -16.09 10.22 -1.06
N GLU A 98 -16.70 10.37 -2.23
CA GLU A 98 -18.16 10.52 -2.35
C GLU A 98 -18.90 9.28 -1.85
N SER A 99 -18.49 8.10 -2.32
CA SER A 99 -19.13 6.83 -1.94
C SER A 99 -19.06 6.59 -0.44
N ILE A 100 -17.89 6.74 0.17
CA ILE A 100 -17.70 6.47 1.60
C ILE A 100 -18.39 7.53 2.48
N LEU A 101 -18.50 8.79 2.05
CA LEU A 101 -19.28 9.80 2.77
C LEU A 101 -20.76 9.38 2.93
N THR A 102 -21.32 8.62 1.99
CA THR A 102 -22.71 8.11 2.13
C THR A 102 -22.87 7.10 3.28
N THR A 103 -21.76 6.56 3.79
CA THR A 103 -21.77 5.62 4.92
C THR A 103 -21.74 6.33 6.27
N PHE A 104 -21.50 7.64 6.29
CA PHE A 104 -21.43 8.42 7.52
C PHE A 104 -22.77 9.05 7.85
N ALA A 105 -23.05 9.14 9.14
CA ALA A 105 -24.21 9.84 9.63
C ALA A 105 -23.94 10.48 10.99
N GLY A 106 -24.51 11.66 11.16
CA GLY A 106 -24.32 12.50 12.33
C GLY A 106 -25.45 13.51 12.49
N LYS A 107 -25.47 14.20 13.62
CA LYS A 107 -26.47 15.24 13.92
C LYS A 107 -26.09 16.62 13.36
N GLU A 108 -24.82 16.83 13.04
CA GLU A 108 -24.29 18.10 12.52
C GLU A 108 -23.71 17.97 11.10
N PHE A 109 -22.58 18.61 10.84
CA PHE A 109 -21.92 18.67 9.54
C PHE A 109 -20.85 17.59 9.40
N VAL A 110 -20.59 17.22 8.15
CA VAL A 110 -19.48 16.38 7.73
C VAL A 110 -18.52 17.18 6.86
N GLU A 111 -17.23 16.89 7.00
CA GLU A 111 -16.18 17.42 6.12
C GLU A 111 -16.41 17.00 4.66
N ASP A 112 -16.40 17.98 3.74
CA ASP A 112 -16.68 17.77 2.32
C ASP A 112 -15.39 17.49 1.53
N VAL A 113 -14.82 16.30 1.76
CA VAL A 113 -13.58 15.86 1.10
C VAL A 113 -13.69 15.84 -0.43
N PRO A 114 -14.80 15.38 -1.06
CA PRO A 114 -14.94 15.43 -2.51
C PRO A 114 -14.76 16.84 -3.09
N ARG A 115 -15.30 17.87 -2.44
CA ARG A 115 -15.06 19.25 -2.87
C ARG A 115 -13.61 19.64 -2.71
N MET A 116 -12.98 19.26 -1.59
CA MET A 116 -11.57 19.55 -1.35
C MET A 116 -10.64 18.87 -2.37
N VAL A 117 -10.97 17.65 -2.83
CA VAL A 117 -10.28 16.96 -3.94
C VAL A 117 -10.23 17.81 -5.21
N LEU A 118 -11.28 18.58 -5.49
CA LEU A 118 -11.33 19.46 -6.66
C LEU A 118 -10.69 20.82 -6.43
N SER A 119 -10.92 21.43 -5.27
CA SER A 119 -10.48 22.80 -5.00
C SER A 119 -9.00 22.87 -4.60
N GLU A 120 -8.49 21.83 -3.94
CA GLU A 120 -7.12 21.76 -3.44
C GLU A 120 -6.29 20.78 -4.28
N GLY A 121 -6.03 21.11 -5.55
CA GLY A 121 -5.30 20.21 -6.47
C GLY A 121 -3.79 20.06 -6.19
N LEU A 122 -3.25 20.78 -5.22
CA LEU A 122 -1.85 20.75 -4.77
C LEU A 122 -1.79 20.40 -3.28
N ILE A 123 -0.64 20.02 -2.77
CA ILE A 123 -0.44 19.86 -1.32
C ILE A 123 -0.59 21.22 -0.63
N THR A 124 -1.56 21.30 0.28
CA THR A 124 -1.88 22.49 1.09
C THR A 124 -1.93 22.12 2.57
N PRO A 125 -2.08 23.11 3.49
CA PRO A 125 -2.24 22.79 4.91
C PRO A 125 -3.43 21.86 5.20
N TYR A 126 -4.48 21.91 4.38
CA TYR A 126 -5.61 20.98 4.45
C TYR A 126 -5.14 19.54 4.25
N TRP A 127 -4.44 19.26 3.15
CA TRP A 127 -3.91 17.90 2.91
C TRP A 127 -2.84 17.48 3.89
N SER A 128 -2.04 18.43 4.38
CA SER A 128 -0.99 18.15 5.37
C SER A 128 -1.58 17.63 6.69
N ASP A 129 -2.77 18.09 7.07
CA ASP A 129 -3.51 17.54 8.22
C ASP A 129 -3.92 16.08 8.01
N LYS A 130 -4.08 15.63 6.75
CA LYS A 130 -4.51 14.27 6.38
C LYS A 130 -3.34 13.32 6.12
N ILE A 131 -2.13 13.68 6.54
CA ILE A 131 -0.92 12.85 6.48
C ILE A 131 -0.56 12.40 7.89
N ALA A 132 -0.50 11.09 8.10
CA ALA A 132 -0.11 10.53 9.40
C ALA A 132 1.35 10.85 9.73
N SER A 133 1.61 11.26 10.97
CA SER A 133 2.98 11.49 11.49
C SER A 133 3.62 10.18 11.92
N LEU A 134 3.92 9.31 10.96
CA LEU A 134 4.38 7.94 11.20
C LEU A 134 5.64 7.85 12.07
N ASP A 135 6.56 8.80 11.92
CA ASP A 135 7.83 8.87 12.67
C ASP A 135 7.63 9.03 14.19
N LYS A 136 6.46 9.48 14.63
CA LYS A 136 6.10 9.58 16.05
C LYS A 136 5.65 8.25 16.66
N ILE A 137 5.36 7.24 15.85
CA ILE A 137 4.85 5.93 16.30
C ILE A 137 6.02 5.04 16.70
N SER A 138 6.10 4.70 17.99
CA SER A 138 7.23 3.96 18.56
C SER A 138 6.84 2.68 19.31
N ILE A 139 5.55 2.45 19.55
CA ILE A 139 5.05 1.27 20.24
C ILE A 139 5.01 0.04 19.32
N PRO A 140 4.89 -1.18 19.87
CA PRO A 140 4.78 -2.39 19.07
C PRO A 140 3.65 -2.36 18.04
N ALA A 141 3.96 -2.77 16.81
CA ALA A 141 3.02 -2.71 15.69
C ALA A 141 2.98 -4.02 14.88
N TYR A 142 1.79 -4.60 14.72
CA TYR A 142 1.56 -5.71 13.79
C TYR A 142 0.79 -5.21 12.56
N ILE A 143 1.53 -4.89 11.51
CA ILE A 143 1.02 -4.27 10.28
C ILE A 143 0.68 -5.36 9.27
N VAL A 144 -0.51 -5.26 8.67
CA VAL A 144 -0.93 -6.14 7.59
C VAL A 144 -1.19 -5.33 6.32
N ALA A 145 -0.73 -5.83 5.19
CA ALA A 145 -0.88 -5.21 3.88
C ALA A 145 -1.34 -6.23 2.83
N SER A 146 -1.83 -5.76 1.68
CA SER A 146 -1.97 -6.57 0.47
C SER A 146 -1.46 -5.79 -0.74
N TYR A 147 -1.22 -6.50 -1.85
CA TYR A 147 -0.93 -5.86 -3.15
C TYR A 147 -2.20 -5.59 -3.97
N THR A 148 -3.33 -6.12 -3.53
CA THR A 148 -4.59 -6.13 -4.27
C THR A 148 -5.53 -5.01 -3.85
N ASN A 149 -5.18 -4.26 -2.80
CA ASN A 149 -5.97 -3.16 -2.28
C ASN A 149 -5.56 -1.82 -2.90
N VAL A 150 -6.36 -1.35 -3.86
CA VAL A 150 -6.11 -0.09 -4.59
C VAL A 150 -6.22 1.18 -3.72
N LEU A 151 -6.56 1.06 -2.44
CA LEU A 151 -6.70 2.18 -1.50
C LEU A 151 -5.55 2.22 -0.48
N HIS A 152 -5.16 1.05 0.03
CA HIS A 152 -4.34 0.96 1.24
C HIS A 152 -2.95 0.35 1.03
N THR A 153 -2.68 -0.24 -0.14
CA THR A 153 -1.39 -0.90 -0.42
C THR A 153 -0.22 0.04 -0.10
N HIS A 154 -0.13 1.20 -0.76
CA HIS A 154 1.02 2.10 -0.57
C HIS A 154 1.18 2.54 0.90
N GLY A 155 0.12 3.08 1.51
CA GLY A 155 0.21 3.56 2.90
C GLY A 155 0.56 2.49 3.94
N SER A 156 0.14 1.24 3.75
CA SER A 156 0.48 0.15 4.69
C SER A 156 1.98 -0.19 4.65
N PHE A 157 2.58 -0.20 3.46
CA PHE A 157 4.02 -0.39 3.32
C PHE A 157 4.81 0.85 3.79
N GLU A 158 4.30 2.06 3.54
CA GLU A 158 4.90 3.30 4.06
C GLU A 158 4.90 3.34 5.58
N ALA A 159 3.80 2.93 6.22
CA ALA A 159 3.73 2.80 7.68
C ALA A 159 4.84 1.90 8.21
N PHE A 160 4.98 0.68 7.68
CA PHE A 160 6.03 -0.23 8.12
C PHE A 160 7.44 0.38 7.97
N ARG A 161 7.71 1.08 6.88
CA ARG A 161 9.00 1.72 6.63
C ARG A 161 9.28 2.90 7.56
N HIS A 162 8.26 3.70 7.87
CA HIS A 162 8.45 5.02 8.47
C HIS A 162 8.10 5.12 9.95
N ILE A 163 7.40 4.14 10.55
CA ILE A 163 7.27 4.13 12.00
C ILE A 163 8.63 3.89 12.69
N SER A 164 8.81 4.56 13.82
CA SER A 164 10.01 4.49 14.66
C SER A 164 10.04 3.26 15.58
N SER A 165 8.99 2.45 15.60
CA SER A 165 8.92 1.22 16.40
C SER A 165 10.02 0.23 16.03
N GLU A 166 10.78 -0.21 17.04
CA GLU A 166 11.73 -1.32 16.94
C GLU A 166 11.02 -2.68 16.93
N GLU A 167 9.80 -2.73 17.48
CA GLU A 167 8.98 -3.92 17.60
C GLU A 167 7.85 -3.92 16.56
N LYS A 168 8.23 -3.94 15.28
CA LYS A 168 7.28 -3.98 14.17
C LYS A 168 7.31 -5.30 13.39
N TRP A 169 6.15 -5.68 12.87
CA TRP A 169 5.95 -6.85 12.00
C TRP A 169 5.12 -6.45 10.78
N LEU A 170 5.46 -7.02 9.63
CA LEU A 170 4.70 -6.90 8.38
C LEU A 170 4.26 -8.28 7.90
N ARG A 171 2.97 -8.47 7.69
CA ARG A 171 2.43 -9.62 6.93
C ARG A 171 1.73 -9.11 5.68
N VAL A 172 2.04 -9.67 4.52
CA VAL A 172 1.38 -9.37 3.25
C VAL A 172 0.57 -10.57 2.80
N HIS A 173 -0.72 -10.40 2.53
CA HIS A 173 -1.61 -11.47 2.09
C HIS A 173 -2.07 -11.29 0.62
N ASN A 174 -2.72 -12.33 0.08
CA ASN A 174 -3.23 -12.40 -1.29
C ASN A 174 -4.77 -12.51 -1.38
N THR A 175 -5.45 -12.27 -0.27
CA THR A 175 -6.92 -12.37 -0.12
C THR A 175 -7.55 -10.97 -0.04
N GLN A 176 -8.86 -10.92 0.18
CA GLN A 176 -9.54 -9.67 0.50
C GLN A 176 -9.27 -9.22 1.95
N GLU A 177 -9.12 -7.92 2.18
CA GLU A 177 -8.74 -7.32 3.46
C GLU A 177 -9.60 -7.77 4.68
N TRP A 178 -10.93 -7.75 4.59
CA TRP A 178 -11.87 -8.20 5.61
C TRP A 178 -11.88 -9.72 5.75
N THR A 179 -11.79 -10.45 4.62
CA THR A 179 -11.70 -11.91 4.66
C THR A 179 -10.46 -12.34 5.43
N ASP A 180 -9.32 -11.69 5.18
CA ASP A 180 -8.10 -11.89 5.91
C ASP A 180 -8.27 -11.54 7.40
N TYR A 181 -8.75 -10.33 7.72
CA TYR A 181 -8.95 -9.87 9.10
C TYR A 181 -9.80 -10.83 9.96
N TYR A 182 -10.83 -11.45 9.37
CA TYR A 182 -11.73 -12.37 10.07
C TYR A 182 -11.36 -13.85 9.94
N THR A 183 -10.31 -14.20 9.20
CA THR A 183 -9.89 -15.61 9.06
C THR A 183 -9.36 -16.13 10.40
N PRO A 184 -9.86 -17.27 10.93
CA PRO A 184 -9.53 -17.75 12.27
C PRO A 184 -8.02 -17.91 12.55
N GLU A 185 -7.25 -18.30 11.55
CA GLU A 185 -5.78 -18.41 11.66
C GLU A 185 -5.12 -17.05 11.92
N TYR A 186 -5.51 -16.01 11.19
CA TYR A 186 -4.93 -14.68 11.33
C TYR A 186 -5.47 -13.94 12.56
N VAL A 187 -6.71 -14.24 12.97
CA VAL A 187 -7.26 -13.83 14.28
C VAL A 187 -6.44 -14.47 15.41
N ALA A 188 -6.00 -15.72 15.28
CA ALA A 188 -5.15 -16.36 16.28
C ALA A 188 -3.76 -15.70 16.37
N ASP A 189 -3.17 -15.29 15.23
CA ASP A 189 -1.94 -14.49 15.19
C ASP A 189 -2.12 -13.13 15.90
N LEU A 190 -3.21 -12.42 15.59
CA LEU A 190 -3.56 -11.15 16.25
C LEU A 190 -3.76 -11.31 17.75
N GLN A 191 -4.47 -12.36 18.18
CA GLN A 191 -4.64 -12.66 19.59
C GLN A 191 -3.30 -12.95 20.25
N LYS A 192 -2.42 -13.72 19.62
CA LYS A 192 -1.08 -14.02 20.13
C LYS A 192 -0.24 -12.75 20.32
N PHE A 193 -0.29 -11.82 19.36
CA PHE A 193 0.34 -10.49 19.47
C PHE A 193 -0.17 -9.72 20.69
N PHE A 194 -1.50 -9.59 20.85
CA PHE A 194 -2.06 -8.85 21.97
C PHE A 194 -1.91 -9.54 23.32
N ASP A 195 -1.98 -10.86 23.38
CA ASP A 195 -1.74 -11.61 24.62
C ASP A 195 -0.30 -11.39 25.11
N HIS A 196 0.67 -11.26 24.19
CA HIS A 196 2.04 -10.88 24.55
C HIS A 196 2.12 -9.48 25.16
N TYR A 197 1.63 -8.44 24.47
CA TYR A 197 1.83 -7.05 24.91
C TYR A 197 0.85 -6.59 26.01
N LEU A 198 -0.42 -6.98 25.91
CA LEU A 198 -1.44 -6.59 26.88
C LEU A 198 -1.38 -7.42 28.16
N LYS A 199 -1.15 -8.75 28.06
CA LYS A 199 -1.14 -9.62 29.25
C LYS A 199 0.26 -9.99 29.75
N GLY A 200 1.31 -9.73 28.97
CA GLY A 200 2.67 -10.13 29.32
C GLY A 200 2.91 -11.63 29.19
N GLU A 201 2.13 -12.33 28.34
CA GLU A 201 2.29 -13.76 28.13
C GLU A 201 3.55 -14.06 27.31
N ASP A 202 4.36 -15.03 27.77
CA ASP A 202 5.44 -15.62 26.99
C ASP A 202 4.88 -16.73 26.08
N ASN A 203 4.21 -16.30 25.01
CA ASN A 203 3.58 -17.20 24.03
C ASN A 203 4.44 -17.39 22.76
N GLY A 204 5.68 -16.89 22.76
CA GLY A 204 6.60 -16.98 21.62
C GLY A 204 6.28 -16.03 20.46
N TRP A 205 5.44 -14.99 20.63
CA TRP A 205 5.21 -13.97 19.59
C TRP A 205 6.51 -13.34 19.09
N GLN A 206 7.48 -13.09 19.98
CA GLN A 206 8.76 -12.49 19.63
C GLN A 206 9.60 -13.32 18.64
N SER A 207 9.28 -14.60 18.46
CA SER A 207 9.91 -15.46 17.46
C SER A 207 9.22 -15.42 16.10
N THR A 208 8.09 -14.74 15.97
CA THR A 208 7.40 -14.53 14.68
C THR A 208 8.32 -13.75 13.74
N PRO A 209 8.55 -14.22 12.50
CA PRO A 209 9.36 -13.49 11.53
C PRO A 209 8.84 -12.07 11.30
N ARG A 210 9.77 -11.09 11.29
CA ARG A 210 9.46 -9.66 11.18
C ARG A 210 8.74 -9.31 9.89
N VAL A 211 9.10 -9.95 8.78
CA VAL A 211 8.45 -9.71 7.48
C VAL A 211 8.08 -11.04 6.83
N ARG A 212 6.79 -11.19 6.50
CA ARG A 212 6.19 -12.34 5.82
C ARG A 212 5.44 -11.82 4.59
N LEU A 213 5.84 -12.24 3.40
CA LEU A 213 5.26 -11.77 2.14
C LEU A 213 4.38 -12.82 1.48
N ALA A 214 3.32 -12.36 0.83
CA ALA A 214 2.76 -13.06 -0.32
C ALA A 214 3.65 -12.82 -1.55
N VAL A 215 3.77 -13.81 -2.43
CA VAL A 215 4.30 -13.67 -3.80
C VAL A 215 3.22 -14.19 -4.73
N LEU A 216 2.65 -13.27 -5.50
CA LEU A 216 1.56 -13.57 -6.42
C LEU A 216 2.12 -14.32 -7.63
N ASP A 217 1.45 -15.40 -8.01
CA ASP A 217 1.77 -16.22 -9.17
C ASP A 217 0.51 -16.55 -9.97
N PRO A 218 -0.15 -15.54 -10.58
CA PRO A 218 -1.37 -15.75 -11.36
C PRO A 218 -1.19 -16.83 -12.44
N GLY A 219 -2.15 -17.74 -12.52
CA GLY A 219 -2.04 -18.95 -13.36
C GLY A 219 -1.37 -20.13 -12.67
N SER A 220 -0.90 -19.96 -11.44
CA SER A 220 -0.29 -20.97 -10.57
C SER A 220 -0.66 -20.66 -9.11
N GLU A 221 -0.03 -21.36 -8.15
CA GLU A 221 -0.28 -21.17 -6.72
C GLU A 221 0.60 -20.04 -6.15
N ASP A 222 -0.02 -19.08 -5.48
CA ASP A 222 0.68 -18.00 -4.78
C ASP A 222 1.53 -18.58 -3.63
N THR A 223 2.69 -17.97 -3.36
CA THR A 223 3.49 -18.31 -2.18
C THR A 223 3.08 -17.40 -1.02
N ILE A 224 2.61 -17.97 0.10
CA ILE A 224 2.18 -17.23 1.30
C ILE A 224 3.19 -17.40 2.43
N ASP A 225 3.28 -16.39 3.31
CA ASP A 225 4.19 -16.33 4.45
C ASP A 225 5.67 -16.54 4.11
N ARG A 226 6.10 -16.08 2.92
CA ARG A 226 7.52 -16.09 2.57
C ARG A 226 8.28 -15.14 3.48
N VAL A 227 9.12 -15.71 4.34
CA VAL A 227 9.98 -14.95 5.24
C VAL A 227 11.07 -14.23 4.47
N VAL A 228 11.20 -12.92 4.71
CA VAL A 228 12.31 -12.09 4.22
C VAL A 228 12.92 -11.29 5.37
N ALA A 229 14.13 -10.78 5.16
CA ALA A 229 14.87 -10.10 6.22
C ALA A 229 14.25 -8.74 6.61
N ASP A 230 13.76 -7.99 5.63
CA ASP A 230 13.17 -6.66 5.82
C ASP A 230 12.29 -6.27 4.62
N TRP A 231 11.62 -5.11 4.70
CA TRP A 231 10.95 -4.46 3.60
C TRP A 231 11.41 -2.99 3.43
N PRO A 232 11.85 -2.57 2.23
CA PRO A 232 12.05 -3.36 1.02
C PRO A 232 13.06 -4.50 1.20
N VAL A 233 12.90 -5.58 0.41
CA VAL A 233 13.76 -6.77 0.56
C VAL A 233 15.22 -6.42 0.24
N PRO A 234 16.17 -6.64 1.17
CA PRO A 234 17.56 -6.28 0.95
C PRO A 234 18.26 -7.25 -0.03
N GLY A 235 19.22 -6.73 -0.78
CA GLY A 235 20.10 -7.52 -1.65
C GLY A 235 19.49 -8.00 -2.96
N LEU A 236 18.31 -7.51 -3.34
CA LEU A 236 17.73 -7.77 -4.66
C LEU A 236 18.54 -7.08 -5.77
N GLU A 237 18.58 -7.71 -6.94
CA GLU A 237 19.28 -7.17 -8.12
C GLU A 237 18.37 -6.17 -8.86
N SER A 238 18.96 -5.10 -9.39
CA SER A 238 18.25 -4.13 -10.22
C SER A 238 18.09 -4.66 -11.66
N LYS A 239 16.87 -4.76 -12.18
CA LYS A 239 16.61 -5.04 -13.59
C LYS A 239 16.04 -3.81 -14.28
N THR A 240 16.75 -3.33 -15.30
CA THR A 240 16.32 -2.20 -16.15
C THR A 240 15.84 -2.73 -17.49
N LEU A 241 14.65 -2.30 -17.91
CA LEU A 241 14.09 -2.57 -19.23
C LEU A 241 13.77 -1.25 -19.93
N TYR A 242 14.42 -0.99 -21.05
CA TYR A 242 14.19 0.19 -21.88
C TYR A 242 13.00 -0.03 -22.82
N LEU A 243 12.16 0.99 -22.96
CA LEU A 243 11.07 0.98 -23.92
C LEU A 243 11.62 1.03 -25.34
N GLN A 244 11.13 0.16 -26.21
CA GLN A 244 11.57 0.03 -27.59
C GLN A 244 10.50 0.60 -28.55
N PRO A 245 10.90 1.19 -29.70
CA PRO A 245 9.95 1.80 -30.65
C PRO A 245 9.01 0.81 -31.33
N ASN A 246 9.21 -0.50 -31.15
CA ASN A 246 8.39 -1.59 -31.71
C ASN A 246 7.40 -2.18 -30.69
N ASN A 247 7.04 -1.44 -29.63
CA ASN A 247 6.17 -1.91 -28.54
C ASN A 247 6.71 -3.13 -27.77
N LEU A 248 8.03 -3.18 -27.59
CA LEU A 248 8.69 -4.18 -26.75
C LEU A 248 9.45 -3.51 -25.59
N LEU A 249 9.77 -4.31 -24.59
CA LEU A 249 10.73 -3.97 -23.54
C LEU A 249 12.06 -4.69 -23.84
N GLY A 250 13.19 -4.00 -23.72
CA GLY A 250 14.51 -4.55 -24.02
C GLY A 250 15.57 -4.18 -22.98
N GLU A 251 16.63 -4.99 -22.86
CA GLU A 251 17.69 -4.78 -21.86
C GLU A 251 18.62 -3.61 -22.18
N TYR A 252 18.61 -3.12 -23.42
CA TYR A 252 19.49 -2.06 -23.89
C TYR A 252 18.66 -0.88 -24.43
N SER A 253 19.13 0.33 -24.14
CA SER A 253 18.55 1.56 -24.70
C SER A 253 18.71 1.58 -26.23
N PRO A 254 17.68 1.95 -27.01
CA PRO A 254 17.82 2.10 -28.45
C PRO A 254 18.89 3.15 -28.82
N SER A 255 19.77 2.84 -29.76
CA SER A 255 20.83 3.79 -30.15
C SER A 255 20.31 5.03 -30.88
N ASN A 256 19.21 4.89 -31.63
CA ASN A 256 18.58 5.98 -32.36
C ASN A 256 17.36 6.48 -31.59
N GLU A 257 17.12 7.79 -31.64
CA GLU A 257 15.89 8.39 -31.12
C GLU A 257 14.67 7.87 -31.90
N GLY A 258 13.59 7.60 -31.18
CA GLY A 258 12.30 7.16 -31.73
C GLY A 258 11.15 7.56 -30.81
N THR A 259 9.94 7.28 -31.26
CA THR A 259 8.72 7.64 -30.52
C THR A 259 7.68 6.52 -30.57
N LEU A 260 6.99 6.34 -29.45
CA LEU A 260 5.70 5.66 -29.36
C LEU A 260 4.60 6.71 -29.21
N SER A 261 3.38 6.42 -29.62
CA SER A 261 2.28 7.38 -29.53
C SER A 261 0.93 6.72 -29.34
N TYR A 262 0.02 7.40 -28.64
CA TYR A 262 -1.39 7.03 -28.52
C TYR A 262 -2.27 8.28 -28.53
N ASN A 263 -3.55 8.10 -28.89
CA ASN A 263 -4.53 9.16 -28.81
C ASN A 263 -5.02 9.28 -27.36
N SER A 264 -4.80 10.43 -26.72
CA SER A 264 -5.12 10.65 -25.32
C SER A 264 -6.61 10.85 -25.04
N THR A 265 -7.42 11.01 -26.09
CA THR A 265 -8.88 11.22 -25.96
C THR A 265 -9.68 9.93 -26.08
N THR A 266 -9.03 8.78 -26.24
CA THR A 266 -9.66 7.45 -26.21
C THR A 266 -9.22 6.70 -24.97
N ALA A 267 -9.87 5.59 -24.61
CA ALA A 267 -9.42 4.78 -23.47
C ALA A 267 -8.17 3.93 -23.79
N SER A 268 -7.68 3.94 -25.03
CA SER A 268 -6.63 3.03 -25.48
C SER A 268 -5.24 3.67 -25.43
N GLY A 269 -4.35 3.04 -24.67
CA GLY A 269 -2.94 3.36 -24.61
C GLY A 269 -2.06 2.53 -25.56
N ILE A 270 -0.79 2.40 -25.19
CA ILE A 270 0.15 1.44 -25.77
C ILE A 270 0.48 0.35 -24.76
N THR A 271 0.87 -0.81 -25.28
CA THR A 271 1.34 -1.95 -24.46
C THR A 271 2.69 -2.39 -24.96
N LEU A 272 3.67 -2.49 -24.07
CA LEU A 272 5.00 -3.01 -24.34
C LEU A 272 5.20 -4.33 -23.61
N ASN A 273 5.64 -5.36 -24.33
CA ASN A 273 5.85 -6.69 -23.76
C ASN A 273 7.33 -7.06 -23.71
N LEU A 274 7.72 -7.75 -22.64
CA LEU A 274 8.90 -8.61 -22.59
C LEU A 274 8.42 -10.05 -22.49
N GLN A 275 8.81 -10.90 -23.44
CA GLN A 275 8.74 -12.34 -23.20
C GLN A 275 9.86 -12.73 -22.25
N VAL A 276 9.49 -13.22 -21.08
CA VAL A 276 10.43 -13.50 -19.99
C VAL A 276 11.27 -14.73 -20.37
N PRO A 277 12.60 -14.61 -20.52
CA PRO A 277 13.42 -15.74 -20.97
C PRO A 277 13.60 -16.79 -19.86
N GLU A 278 13.62 -16.35 -18.60
CA GLU A 278 13.83 -17.17 -17.41
C GLU A 278 12.93 -16.66 -16.29
N THR A 279 12.37 -17.57 -15.50
CA THR A 279 11.45 -17.22 -14.41
C THR A 279 12.07 -16.18 -13.48
N MET A 280 11.36 -15.09 -13.24
CA MET A 280 11.81 -14.01 -12.37
C MET A 280 10.71 -13.57 -11.41
N GLU A 281 11.11 -13.07 -10.25
CA GLU A 281 10.21 -12.49 -9.26
C GLU A 281 10.51 -11.01 -9.10
N LEU A 282 9.55 -10.16 -9.46
CA LEU A 282 9.60 -8.73 -9.18
C LEU A 282 9.11 -8.55 -7.74
N THR A 283 9.95 -8.06 -6.83
CA THR A 283 9.58 -7.91 -5.41
C THR A 283 10.07 -6.56 -4.87
N GLY A 284 9.16 -5.63 -4.58
CA GLY A 284 9.50 -4.29 -4.12
C GLY A 284 8.77 -3.22 -4.91
N TYR A 285 9.42 -2.06 -5.06
CA TYR A 285 8.88 -0.90 -5.77
C TYR A 285 9.47 -0.83 -7.18
N PRO A 286 8.63 -0.83 -8.22
CA PRO A 286 9.07 -0.49 -9.57
C PRO A 286 9.10 1.04 -9.75
N ARG A 287 9.96 1.49 -10.66
CA ARG A 287 10.00 2.87 -11.15
C ARG A 287 9.85 2.90 -12.65
N LEU A 288 8.96 3.76 -13.14
CA LEU A 288 8.88 4.06 -14.57
C LEU A 288 9.39 5.48 -14.84
N ARG A 289 10.38 5.61 -15.71
CA ARG A 289 10.81 6.89 -16.27
C ARG A 289 10.35 6.99 -17.72
N LEU A 290 9.72 8.11 -18.07
CA LEU A 290 9.32 8.42 -19.44
C LEU A 290 9.79 9.80 -19.86
N TRP A 291 10.08 9.97 -21.14
CA TRP A 291 10.18 11.27 -21.80
C TRP A 291 8.93 11.50 -22.61
N VAL A 292 8.14 12.51 -22.25
CA VAL A 292 6.77 12.67 -22.79
C VAL A 292 6.56 14.04 -23.41
N SER A 293 5.69 14.11 -24.40
CA SER A 293 5.24 15.38 -24.99
C SER A 293 3.84 15.24 -25.60
N SER A 294 3.13 16.35 -25.76
CA SER A 294 1.93 16.46 -26.60
C SER A 294 1.98 17.74 -27.44
N PRO A 295 1.76 17.69 -28.76
CA PRO A 295 1.62 18.89 -29.59
C PRO A 295 0.26 19.57 -29.45
N ASP A 296 -0.71 18.91 -28.80
CA ASP A 296 -2.11 19.33 -28.75
C ASP A 296 -2.53 19.84 -27.36
N ALA A 297 -1.70 19.62 -26.35
CA ALA A 297 -1.97 19.91 -24.94
C ALA A 297 -0.80 20.60 -24.25
N THR A 298 -1.10 21.37 -23.20
CA THR A 298 -0.13 22.00 -22.30
C THR A 298 0.10 21.18 -21.02
N ASP A 299 -0.63 20.08 -20.86
CA ASP A 299 -0.50 19.14 -19.76
C ASP A 299 -0.95 17.74 -20.22
N MET A 300 -0.59 16.71 -19.46
CA MET A 300 -0.84 15.32 -19.81
C MET A 300 -1.18 14.54 -18.54
N GLU A 301 -2.09 13.59 -18.65
CA GLU A 301 -2.53 12.72 -17.56
C GLU A 301 -2.31 11.27 -18.00
N ILE A 302 -1.36 10.60 -17.35
CA ILE A 302 -0.84 9.30 -17.76
C ILE A 302 -1.16 8.30 -16.67
N SER A 303 -1.75 7.16 -17.06
CA SER A 303 -1.90 5.98 -16.21
C SER A 303 -0.97 4.87 -16.71
N VAL A 304 -0.53 4.06 -15.76
CA VAL A 304 0.42 2.97 -15.98
C VAL A 304 -0.04 1.75 -15.21
N SER A 305 0.03 0.59 -15.86
CA SER A 305 -0.05 -0.70 -15.17
C SER A 305 1.01 -1.65 -15.70
N VAL A 306 1.56 -2.45 -14.79
CA VAL A 306 2.41 -3.58 -15.12
C VAL A 306 1.63 -4.84 -14.78
N GLN A 307 1.67 -5.84 -15.66
CA GLN A 307 0.93 -7.09 -15.46
C GLN A 307 1.70 -8.29 -16.00
N LYS A 308 1.37 -9.45 -15.45
CA LYS A 308 1.74 -10.76 -16.00
C LYS A 308 0.65 -11.21 -16.97
N LEU A 309 1.05 -11.63 -18.17
CA LEU A 309 0.18 -12.32 -19.14
C LEU A 309 0.72 -13.71 -19.42
N SER A 310 -0.17 -14.64 -19.78
CA SER A 310 0.23 -15.96 -20.25
C SER A 310 1.07 -15.87 -21.53
N SER A 311 1.72 -16.97 -21.90
CA SER A 311 2.59 -17.05 -23.09
C SER A 311 1.88 -16.74 -24.42
N ASN A 312 0.55 -16.81 -24.47
CA ASN A 312 -0.26 -16.41 -25.62
C ASN A 312 -0.85 -14.99 -25.52
N GLY A 313 -0.49 -14.22 -24.48
CA GLY A 313 -0.92 -12.85 -24.27
C GLY A 313 -2.29 -12.68 -23.60
N SER A 314 -2.85 -13.73 -23.00
CA SER A 314 -4.11 -13.62 -22.24
C SER A 314 -3.86 -13.12 -20.82
N ALA A 315 -4.78 -12.31 -20.30
CA ALA A 315 -4.76 -11.89 -18.91
C ALA A 315 -5.18 -13.05 -17.98
N PHE A 316 -4.54 -13.13 -16.82
CA PHE A 316 -4.97 -14.03 -15.75
C PHE A 316 -6.17 -13.43 -15.00
N PRO A 317 -7.06 -14.26 -14.42
CA PRO A 317 -8.13 -13.77 -13.56
C PRO A 317 -7.58 -12.99 -12.39
N SER A 318 -8.24 -11.90 -12.01
CA SER A 318 -7.90 -11.08 -10.83
C SER A 318 -7.95 -11.91 -9.54
N THR A 319 -6.96 -11.71 -8.66
CA THR A 319 -6.89 -12.21 -7.28
C THR A 319 -7.36 -11.10 -6.31
N GLY A 320 -8.09 -11.44 -5.25
CA GLY A 320 -8.70 -10.46 -4.33
C GLY A 320 -10.16 -10.13 -4.68
N SER A 321 -10.85 -9.37 -3.82
CA SER A 321 -12.32 -9.22 -3.88
C SER A 321 -12.88 -8.11 -4.75
N GLU A 322 -12.06 -7.13 -5.11
CA GLU A 322 -12.57 -5.98 -5.82
C GLU A 322 -12.48 -6.31 -7.30
N SER A 323 -13.64 -6.68 -7.84
CA SER A 323 -13.87 -6.98 -9.25
C SER A 323 -13.09 -6.04 -10.18
N SER A 324 -12.29 -6.62 -11.08
CA SER A 324 -11.64 -6.01 -12.27
C SER A 324 -10.29 -5.28 -12.13
N CYS A 325 -9.54 -5.44 -11.04
CA CYS A 325 -8.19 -4.85 -11.01
C CYS A 325 -7.14 -5.72 -11.75
N THR A 326 -6.32 -5.06 -12.56
CA THR A 326 -5.11 -5.65 -13.15
C THR A 326 -4.20 -6.17 -12.04
N ILE A 327 -3.73 -7.42 -12.15
CA ILE A 327 -2.78 -7.97 -11.19
C ILE A 327 -1.39 -7.41 -11.49
N GLY A 328 -0.99 -6.43 -10.69
CA GLY A 328 0.34 -5.86 -10.72
C GLY A 328 0.37 -4.40 -10.28
N PRO A 329 1.58 -3.81 -10.24
CA PRO A 329 1.77 -2.46 -9.75
C PRO A 329 1.23 -1.43 -10.75
N THR A 330 0.60 -0.38 -10.20
CA THR A 330 -0.01 0.71 -10.96
C THR A 330 0.62 2.05 -10.59
N GLY A 331 0.49 3.02 -11.50
CA GLY A 331 0.88 4.40 -11.27
C GLY A 331 0.06 5.36 -12.12
N ILE A 332 0.04 6.61 -11.69
CA ILE A 332 -0.72 7.67 -12.35
C ILE A 332 0.02 8.99 -12.12
N LEU A 333 0.02 9.87 -13.12
CA LEU A 333 0.69 11.16 -13.04
C LEU A 333 0.02 12.20 -13.93
N ARG A 334 -0.26 13.37 -13.35
CA ARG A 334 -0.42 14.64 -14.06
C ARG A 334 0.95 15.26 -14.28
N VAL A 335 1.36 15.37 -15.54
CA VAL A 335 2.73 15.73 -15.93
C VAL A 335 3.14 17.11 -15.43
N SER A 336 2.22 18.07 -15.33
CA SER A 336 2.53 19.37 -14.71
C SER A 336 2.98 19.25 -13.24
N GLN A 337 2.57 18.21 -12.51
CA GLN A 337 2.96 17.98 -11.11
C GLN A 337 4.15 17.01 -10.94
N ARG A 338 4.92 16.75 -12.02
CA ARG A 338 6.10 15.85 -12.06
C ARG A 338 7.29 16.23 -11.17
N GLN A 339 7.19 17.26 -10.34
CA GLN A 339 8.33 17.71 -9.55
C GLN A 339 8.65 16.71 -8.45
N LEU A 340 9.87 16.15 -8.51
CA LEU A 340 10.38 15.25 -7.48
C LEU A 340 10.88 16.01 -6.26
N ASP A 341 10.74 15.37 -5.10
CA ASP A 341 11.53 15.62 -3.91
C ASP A 341 12.83 14.84 -4.03
N THR A 342 13.96 15.53 -4.19
CA THR A 342 15.25 14.89 -4.43
C THR A 342 15.82 14.20 -3.20
N GLU A 343 15.35 14.55 -1.99
CA GLU A 343 15.84 13.96 -0.74
C GLU A 343 15.04 12.70 -0.38
N ARG A 344 13.73 12.71 -0.62
CA ARG A 344 12.84 11.58 -0.33
C ARG A 344 12.79 10.54 -1.44
N SER A 345 13.03 10.93 -2.69
CA SER A 345 13.03 9.99 -3.81
C SER A 345 14.17 8.99 -3.69
N THR A 346 13.87 7.71 -3.88
CA THR A 346 14.87 6.64 -3.96
C THR A 346 15.09 6.21 -5.40
N GLU A 347 16.00 5.26 -5.63
CA GLU A 347 16.19 4.65 -6.96
C GLU A 347 14.89 4.06 -7.52
N TYR A 348 14.09 3.45 -6.65
CA TYR A 348 12.90 2.65 -6.99
C TYR A 348 11.58 3.35 -6.72
N GLU A 349 11.58 4.39 -5.89
CA GLU A 349 10.37 5.08 -5.47
C GLU A 349 10.56 6.59 -5.62
N PRO A 350 10.11 7.17 -6.73
CA PRO A 350 10.10 8.62 -6.89
C PRO A 350 9.05 9.24 -5.97
N PHE A 351 9.43 10.27 -5.22
CA PHE A 351 8.53 11.02 -4.38
C PHE A 351 8.14 12.34 -5.05
N LEU A 352 6.85 12.55 -5.31
CA LEU A 352 6.32 13.75 -5.97
C LEU A 352 5.92 14.81 -4.94
N LEU A 353 6.41 16.05 -5.12
CA LEU A 353 6.17 17.16 -4.18
C LEU A 353 4.74 17.68 -4.22
N HIS A 354 4.15 17.78 -5.41
CA HIS A 354 2.80 18.33 -5.61
C HIS A 354 2.60 19.75 -5.06
N THR A 355 3.66 20.57 -5.02
CA THR A 355 3.62 21.95 -4.48
C THR A 355 3.38 23.02 -5.54
N LEU A 356 3.52 22.69 -6.82
CA LEU A 356 3.26 23.59 -7.95
C LEU A 356 3.01 22.81 -9.24
N GLU A 357 2.42 23.48 -10.23
CA GLU A 357 2.24 22.96 -11.59
C GLU A 357 3.28 23.59 -12.56
N LYS A 358 4.10 22.74 -13.19
CA LYS A 358 5.03 23.09 -14.28
C LYS A 358 4.37 22.82 -15.63
N ILE A 359 3.47 23.70 -16.04
CA ILE A 359 2.77 23.62 -17.34
C ILE A 359 3.79 23.54 -18.50
N LEU A 360 3.46 22.73 -19.51
CA LEU A 360 4.27 22.55 -20.73
C LEU A 360 3.78 23.48 -21.83
N SER A 361 4.67 23.90 -22.73
CA SER A 361 4.27 24.39 -24.04
C SER A 361 3.92 23.20 -24.94
N PRO A 362 2.98 23.32 -25.88
CA PRO A 362 2.70 22.24 -26.81
C PRO A 362 3.97 21.84 -27.58
N GLY A 363 4.30 20.55 -27.56
CA GLY A 363 5.50 19.97 -28.15
C GLY A 363 6.73 19.93 -27.24
N ASP A 364 6.71 20.56 -26.06
CA ASP A 364 7.80 20.45 -25.09
C ASP A 364 7.95 19.00 -24.63
N ILE A 365 9.19 18.51 -24.58
CA ILE A 365 9.52 17.17 -24.10
C ILE A 365 9.97 17.26 -22.64
N ALA A 366 9.29 16.55 -21.75
CA ALA A 366 9.58 16.54 -20.33
C ALA A 366 9.94 15.13 -19.84
N PRO A 367 10.98 14.97 -19.00
CA PRO A 367 11.18 13.74 -18.25
C PRO A 367 10.17 13.68 -17.10
N VAL A 368 9.60 12.50 -16.89
CA VAL A 368 8.72 12.19 -15.76
C VAL A 368 9.14 10.88 -15.12
N ASP A 369 9.07 10.82 -13.80
CA ASP A 369 9.24 9.61 -13.01
C ASP A 369 7.88 9.30 -12.35
N ILE A 370 7.27 8.19 -12.74
CA ILE A 370 5.95 7.76 -12.28
C ILE A 370 6.16 6.70 -11.19
N PRO A 371 5.73 6.96 -9.94
CA PRO A 371 5.80 5.97 -8.87
C PRO A 371 4.84 4.83 -9.16
N LEU A 372 5.34 3.60 -9.07
CA LEU A 372 4.53 2.39 -9.13
C LEU A 372 4.44 1.78 -7.73
N TRP A 373 3.25 1.35 -7.34
CA TRP A 373 3.01 0.77 -6.02
C TRP A 373 3.80 -0.53 -5.81
N PRO A 374 4.08 -0.88 -4.55
CA PRO A 374 4.85 -2.07 -4.24
C PRO A 374 4.12 -3.34 -4.64
N PHE A 375 4.89 -4.35 -5.06
CA PHE A 375 4.33 -5.62 -5.51
C PHE A 375 5.31 -6.78 -5.33
N ALA A 376 4.79 -8.01 -5.22
CA ALA A 376 5.57 -9.24 -5.39
C ALA A 376 4.89 -10.15 -6.42
N LEU A 377 5.47 -10.29 -7.61
CA LEU A 377 4.91 -11.03 -8.75
C LEU A 377 5.93 -11.99 -9.35
N ARG A 378 5.57 -13.27 -9.47
CA ARG A 378 6.34 -14.28 -10.20
C ARG A 378 5.87 -14.37 -11.65
N ILE A 379 6.81 -14.29 -12.57
CA ILE A 379 6.56 -14.45 -14.01
C ILE A 379 7.45 -15.59 -14.52
N HIS A 380 6.85 -16.62 -15.09
CA HIS A 380 7.55 -17.81 -15.56
C HIS A 380 8.20 -17.60 -16.92
N ALA A 381 9.22 -18.41 -17.21
CA ALA A 381 9.83 -18.44 -18.54
C ALA A 381 8.77 -18.68 -19.64
N GLY A 382 8.82 -17.87 -20.70
CA GLY A 382 7.89 -17.90 -21.83
C GLY A 382 6.61 -17.06 -21.65
N GLU A 383 6.27 -16.65 -20.43
CA GLU A 383 5.18 -15.71 -20.14
C GLU A 383 5.60 -14.26 -20.45
N LEU A 384 4.65 -13.32 -20.37
CA LEU A 384 4.91 -11.92 -20.69
C LEU A 384 4.85 -11.03 -19.45
N LEU A 385 5.87 -10.19 -19.28
CA LEU A 385 5.78 -8.95 -18.51
C LEU A 385 5.25 -7.86 -19.46
N SER A 386 4.09 -7.30 -19.14
CA SER A 386 3.38 -6.33 -19.97
C SER A 386 3.30 -4.99 -19.24
N LEU A 387 3.86 -3.94 -19.85
CA LEU A 387 3.73 -2.55 -19.42
C LEU A 387 2.67 -1.86 -20.28
N ASN A 388 1.57 -1.42 -19.67
CA ASN A 388 0.57 -0.59 -20.32
C ASN A 388 0.78 0.88 -19.93
N ILE A 389 0.76 1.77 -20.91
CA ILE A 389 0.81 3.22 -20.72
C ILE A 389 -0.39 3.80 -21.45
N ALA A 390 -1.29 4.43 -20.71
CA ALA A 390 -2.57 4.87 -21.23
C ALA A 390 -2.91 6.29 -20.76
N PRO A 391 -3.94 6.91 -21.34
CA PRO A 391 -4.55 8.11 -20.77
C PRO A 391 -5.10 7.77 -19.39
N ALA A 392 -4.81 8.59 -18.39
CA ALA A 392 -5.49 8.43 -17.11
C ALA A 392 -6.97 8.78 -17.27
N SER A 393 -7.83 7.87 -16.82
CA SER A 393 -9.25 8.13 -16.71
C SER A 393 -9.50 8.95 -15.45
N ILE A 394 -10.25 10.04 -15.59
CA ILE A 394 -10.81 10.71 -14.41
C ILE A 394 -12.03 9.90 -13.96
N THR A 395 -11.96 9.41 -12.73
CA THR A 395 -13.09 8.74 -12.10
C THR A 395 -14.24 9.72 -11.98
N THR A 396 -15.36 9.39 -12.60
CA THR A 396 -16.58 10.20 -12.52
C THR A 396 -17.11 10.20 -11.09
N ALA A 397 -17.51 11.38 -10.63
CA ALA A 397 -18.45 11.54 -9.53
C ALA A 397 -19.83 11.07 -10.04
N GLN A 398 -20.00 9.75 -10.21
CA GLN A 398 -21.26 9.16 -10.67
C GLN A 398 -22.17 8.76 -9.53
N ALA A 399 -21.70 8.87 -8.28
CA ALA A 399 -22.60 8.79 -7.17
C ALA A 399 -23.52 10.01 -7.27
N ASP A 400 -24.79 9.78 -7.61
CA ASP A 400 -25.89 10.66 -7.26
C ASP A 400 -25.94 10.68 -5.72
N VAL A 401 -24.92 11.31 -5.11
CA VAL A 401 -24.80 11.40 -3.68
C VAL A 401 -25.96 12.26 -3.27
N GLY A 402 -26.99 11.59 -2.76
CA GLY A 402 -27.90 12.16 -1.79
C GLY A 402 -27.08 12.56 -0.57
N PHE A 403 -26.18 13.53 -0.72
CA PHE A 403 -25.74 14.37 0.38
C PHE A 403 -27.03 14.72 1.17
N GLY A 404 -27.00 14.72 2.49
CA GLY A 404 -28.20 14.93 3.30
C GLY A 404 -29.21 13.76 3.43
N THR A 405 -29.02 12.62 2.75
CA THR A 405 -29.86 11.41 2.96
C THR A 405 -29.07 10.28 3.57
N ALA A 406 -29.44 9.92 4.79
CA ALA A 406 -29.08 8.64 5.39
C ALA A 406 -30.28 8.21 6.25
N ILE A 407 -30.62 6.91 6.23
CA ILE A 407 -31.51 6.33 7.24
C ILE A 407 -30.61 5.55 8.17
N VAL A 408 -30.52 6.02 9.41
CA VAL A 408 -29.54 5.50 10.36
C VAL A 408 -30.25 4.96 11.58
N PRO A 409 -30.23 3.63 11.78
CA PRO A 409 -30.71 3.05 13.01
C PRO A 409 -29.69 3.30 14.12
N VAL A 410 -30.08 4.03 15.16
CA VAL A 410 -29.29 4.21 16.38
C VAL A 410 -30.04 3.65 17.59
N PRO A 411 -29.34 3.20 18.64
CA PRO A 411 -30.00 2.88 19.91
C PRO A 411 -30.86 4.05 20.40
N ALA A 412 -32.10 3.76 20.78
CA ALA A 412 -33.04 4.74 21.33
C ALA A 412 -32.53 5.39 22.62
N THR A 413 -31.61 4.71 23.30
CA THR A 413 -30.91 5.17 24.50
C THR A 413 -29.42 5.35 24.18
N GLY A 414 -28.85 6.51 24.47
CA GLY A 414 -27.39 6.71 24.40
C GLY A 414 -26.62 6.00 25.51
N GLY A 415 -25.29 5.96 25.41
CA GLY A 415 -24.37 5.40 26.42
C GLY A 415 -23.64 4.14 25.96
N THR A 416 -22.87 3.54 26.88
CA THR A 416 -22.13 2.29 26.63
C THR A 416 -23.07 1.09 26.67
N LEU A 417 -23.03 0.26 25.63
CA LEU A 417 -23.85 -0.94 25.49
C LEU A 417 -22.97 -2.19 25.55
N GLU A 418 -23.47 -3.25 26.20
CA GLU A 418 -22.75 -4.52 26.27
C GLU A 418 -22.94 -5.35 24.97
N PRO A 419 -21.94 -6.11 24.51
CA PRO A 419 -22.07 -6.96 23.32
C PRO A 419 -23.24 -7.94 23.43
N GLY A 420 -24.11 -7.95 22.41
CA GLY A 420 -25.28 -8.83 22.35
C GLY A 420 -26.52 -8.35 23.15
N GLN A 421 -26.45 -7.17 23.77
CA GLN A 421 -27.61 -6.56 24.43
C GLN A 421 -28.67 -6.16 23.39
N ASN A 422 -29.90 -6.61 23.59
CA ASN A 422 -31.04 -6.14 22.80
C ASN A 422 -31.38 -4.70 23.20
N VAL A 423 -31.25 -3.77 22.26
CA VAL A 423 -31.63 -2.37 22.40
C VAL A 423 -32.71 -2.02 21.40
N SER A 424 -33.68 -1.19 21.82
CA SER A 424 -34.62 -0.59 20.88
C SER A 424 -33.86 0.40 19.99
N LEU A 425 -34.14 0.38 18.69
CA LEU A 425 -33.54 1.29 17.72
C LEU A 425 -34.55 2.38 17.34
N ILE A 426 -34.04 3.59 17.06
CA ILE A 426 -34.77 4.66 16.38
C ILE A 426 -34.07 4.96 15.06
N GLU A 427 -34.84 5.34 14.05
CA GLU A 427 -34.29 5.79 12.77
C GLU A 427 -34.09 7.31 12.80
N LEU A 428 -32.89 7.75 12.45
CA LEU A 428 -32.58 9.15 12.19
C LEU A 428 -32.41 9.38 10.68
N GLY A 429 -32.74 10.60 10.23
CA GLY A 429 -32.59 11.03 8.83
C GLY A 429 -33.80 10.71 7.94
N GLY A 430 -33.58 10.51 6.63
CA GLY A 430 -34.62 10.37 5.62
C GLY A 430 -34.10 10.18 4.19
N GLY A 431 -34.99 9.85 3.25
CA GLY A 431 -34.66 9.66 1.82
C GLY A 431 -34.56 10.96 1.02
N VAL A 432 -34.28 10.86 -0.28
CA VAL A 432 -34.02 12.03 -1.18
C VAL A 432 -35.16 13.04 -1.17
N ASP A 433 -36.40 12.60 -0.94
CA ASP A 433 -37.57 13.47 -0.84
C ASP A 433 -37.58 14.37 0.41
N SER A 434 -36.70 14.11 1.38
CA SER A 434 -36.52 14.92 2.59
C SER A 434 -35.35 15.91 2.51
N ASN A 435 -34.59 15.90 1.41
CA ASN A 435 -33.45 16.80 1.22
C ASN A 435 -33.88 18.25 0.96
N SER A 436 -33.20 19.19 1.63
CA SER A 436 -33.33 20.61 1.32
C SER A 436 -32.65 20.96 -0.03
N ALA A 437 -33.08 22.03 -0.69
CA ALA A 437 -32.48 22.46 -1.97
C ALA A 437 -30.96 22.73 -1.88
N PHE A 438 -30.51 23.31 -0.75
CA PHE A 438 -29.10 23.56 -0.46
C PHE A 438 -28.21 22.32 -0.62
N VAL A 439 -28.75 21.16 -0.25
CA VAL A 439 -28.03 19.89 -0.28
C VAL A 439 -27.77 19.42 -1.73
N ASN A 440 -28.73 19.63 -2.64
CA ASN A 440 -28.52 19.36 -4.06
C ASN A 440 -27.50 20.32 -4.69
N GLU A 441 -27.41 21.55 -4.19
CA GLU A 441 -26.40 22.53 -4.63
C GLU A 441 -24.97 22.16 -4.19
N GLN A 442 -24.79 21.24 -3.24
CA GLN A 442 -23.47 20.81 -2.78
C GLN A 442 -22.81 19.74 -3.69
N ARG A 443 -23.49 19.26 -4.74
CA ARG A 443 -22.95 18.23 -5.64
C ARG A 443 -21.64 18.69 -6.27
N VAL A 444 -20.66 17.79 -6.26
CA VAL A 444 -19.33 18.00 -6.82
C VAL A 444 -19.36 17.59 -8.28
N GLU A 445 -18.92 18.46 -9.19
CA GLU A 445 -18.87 18.15 -10.62
C GLU A 445 -17.75 17.15 -10.92
N THR A 446 -17.92 16.31 -11.95
CA THR A 446 -16.83 15.45 -12.39
C THR A 446 -15.65 16.32 -12.88
N PRO A 447 -14.41 16.08 -12.38
CA PRO A 447 -13.26 16.84 -12.85
C PRO A 447 -13.04 16.66 -14.35
N VAL A 448 -12.64 17.75 -15.03
CA VAL A 448 -12.40 17.73 -16.48
C VAL A 448 -10.94 17.31 -16.76
N GLY A 449 -10.78 16.36 -17.67
CA GLY A 449 -9.49 15.85 -18.11
C GLY A 449 -8.64 16.91 -18.79
N ARG A 450 -7.32 16.83 -18.60
CA ARG A 450 -6.35 17.70 -19.28
C ARG A 450 -5.79 17.08 -20.56
N ASN A 451 -6.06 15.80 -20.78
CA ASN A 451 -5.67 15.06 -21.98
C ASN A 451 -6.32 15.64 -23.25
N LYS A 452 -5.49 15.90 -24.27
CA LYS A 452 -5.95 16.34 -25.58
C LYS A 452 -5.01 15.85 -26.68
N GLY A 453 -5.61 15.32 -27.75
CA GLY A 453 -4.92 14.94 -28.98
C GLY A 453 -3.94 13.78 -28.79
N MET A 454 -2.74 13.89 -29.37
CA MET A 454 -1.76 12.81 -29.35
C MET A 454 -0.77 12.97 -28.20
N HIS A 455 -0.52 11.88 -27.48
CA HIS A 455 0.60 11.77 -26.55
C HIS A 455 1.74 11.00 -27.20
N PHE A 456 2.97 11.48 -26.98
CA PHE A 456 4.19 10.84 -27.47
C PHE A 456 5.10 10.46 -26.30
N ILE A 457 5.73 9.30 -26.43
CA ILE A 457 6.77 8.80 -25.53
C ILE A 457 8.04 8.67 -26.34
N HIS A 458 9.08 9.40 -25.95
CA HIS A 458 10.37 9.42 -26.63
C HIS A 458 11.27 8.33 -26.05
N VAL A 459 11.97 7.62 -26.94
CA VAL A 459 12.85 6.50 -26.60
C VAL A 459 14.17 6.60 -27.35
N GLY A 460 15.24 6.08 -26.77
CA GLY A 460 16.54 5.97 -27.41
C GLY A 460 17.33 7.28 -27.51
N GLY A 461 18.61 7.16 -27.88
CA GLY A 461 19.53 8.29 -27.89
C GLY A 461 19.64 8.93 -26.50
N LYS A 462 19.24 10.20 -26.38
CA LYS A 462 19.22 10.92 -25.09
C LYS A 462 17.96 10.67 -24.24
N TYR A 463 16.95 9.98 -24.77
CA TYR A 463 15.67 9.74 -24.11
C TYR A 463 15.64 8.33 -23.50
N ASP A 464 16.10 8.22 -22.26
CA ASP A 464 16.22 6.98 -21.48
C ASP A 464 14.90 6.50 -20.84
N SER A 465 13.81 6.47 -21.61
CA SER A 465 12.55 5.92 -21.10
C SER A 465 12.70 4.44 -20.74
N LEU A 466 12.47 4.10 -19.47
CA LEU A 466 12.77 2.80 -18.89
C LEU A 466 11.81 2.41 -17.77
N LEU A 467 11.68 1.10 -17.56
CA LEU A 467 11.06 0.47 -16.42
C LEU A 467 12.17 -0.22 -15.60
N LEU A 468 12.29 0.16 -14.33
CA LEU A 468 13.27 -0.36 -13.38
C LEU A 468 12.54 -1.08 -12.25
N PHE A 469 13.00 -2.26 -11.87
CA PHE A 469 12.43 -2.98 -10.72
C PHE A 469 13.45 -3.89 -10.05
N PRO A 470 13.30 -4.11 -8.74
CA PRO A 470 14.08 -5.09 -7.99
C PRO A 470 13.62 -6.52 -8.35
N VAL A 471 14.57 -7.39 -8.66
CA VAL A 471 14.32 -8.80 -8.98
C VAL A 471 15.08 -9.73 -8.05
N ASN A 472 14.43 -10.83 -7.69
CA ASN A 472 15.11 -11.98 -7.12
C ASN A 472 15.59 -12.85 -8.29
N SER A 473 16.90 -12.85 -8.58
CA SER A 473 17.45 -13.74 -9.60
C SER A 473 17.58 -15.14 -9.02
N THR A 474 16.63 -16.02 -9.37
CA THR A 474 16.70 -17.46 -9.09
C THR A 474 17.84 -18.15 -9.88
N THR A 475 18.61 -17.41 -10.69
CA THR A 475 19.77 -17.89 -11.45
C THR A 475 21.04 -18.08 -10.62
N LYS A 476 20.99 -17.91 -9.30
CA LYS A 476 21.82 -18.71 -8.39
C LYS A 476 20.98 -19.75 -7.66
N ALA A 477 20.41 -20.67 -8.43
CA ALA A 477 20.30 -22.05 -7.97
C ALA A 477 21.73 -22.59 -7.75
N THR A 478 22.39 -22.15 -6.68
CA THR A 478 23.21 -23.09 -5.94
C THR A 478 22.22 -24.13 -5.42
N GLU A 479 22.25 -25.29 -6.06
CA GLU A 479 22.19 -26.56 -5.33
C GLU A 479 23.01 -26.39 -4.04
N ASN A 480 22.36 -25.95 -2.98
CA ASN A 480 22.75 -26.06 -1.59
C ASN A 480 21.61 -25.47 -0.77
N CYS A 481 20.55 -26.27 -0.69
CA CYS A 481 19.60 -26.22 0.39
C CYS A 481 20.38 -26.49 1.69
N CYS A 482 20.91 -25.45 2.32
CA CYS A 482 21.41 -25.49 3.69
C CYS A 482 20.50 -24.58 4.51
N LYS A 483 19.50 -25.22 5.14
CA LYS A 483 18.73 -24.65 6.23
C LYS A 483 19.70 -24.11 7.28
N ILE A 484 19.66 -22.82 7.53
CA ILE A 484 20.31 -22.21 8.69
C ILE A 484 19.43 -22.56 9.89
N LEU A 485 19.92 -23.43 10.78
CA LEU A 485 19.38 -23.62 12.12
C LEU A 485 20.37 -23.08 13.15
N ASN A 486 19.89 -22.06 13.87
CA ASN A 486 20.12 -21.73 15.27
C ASN A 486 21.57 -21.74 15.82
N THR A 487 22.12 -20.56 16.10
CA THR A 487 23.40 -20.40 16.79
C THR A 487 23.24 -20.37 18.32
N GLY A 488 23.64 -21.46 18.97
CA GLY A 488 24.05 -21.53 20.39
C GLY A 488 22.94 -22.00 21.36
N GLN A 489 23.17 -22.87 22.34
CA GLN A 489 24.36 -23.50 22.90
C GLN A 489 23.93 -24.84 23.53
N ILE A 490 24.54 -25.97 23.14
CA ILE A 490 24.46 -27.22 23.93
C ILE A 490 25.90 -27.56 24.38
N PRO A 491 26.17 -27.70 25.69
CA PRO A 491 27.48 -28.13 26.18
C PRO A 491 27.78 -29.57 25.73
N GLY A 492 28.87 -29.76 24.96
CA GLY A 492 29.38 -31.08 24.57
C GLY A 492 29.58 -31.34 23.07
N SER A 493 29.16 -30.45 22.18
CA SER A 493 29.31 -30.63 20.73
C SER A 493 30.66 -30.13 20.23
N GLY A 494 31.61 -31.04 20.05
CA GLY A 494 32.82 -30.81 19.25
C GLY A 494 32.83 -31.69 17.99
N GLY A 495 33.79 -31.44 17.10
CA GLY A 495 34.04 -32.23 15.90
C GLY A 495 35.50 -32.66 15.78
N TRP A 496 35.77 -33.76 15.07
CA TRP A 496 37.13 -34.20 14.75
C TRP A 496 37.68 -33.42 13.54
N GLY A 497 38.66 -32.56 13.78
CA GLY A 497 39.50 -31.96 12.75
C GLY A 497 40.62 -32.91 12.33
N CYS A 498 41.17 -32.70 11.14
CA CYS A 498 42.27 -33.50 10.62
C CYS A 498 43.45 -32.62 10.20
N VAL A 499 44.68 -33.05 10.51
CA VAL A 499 45.91 -32.47 9.95
C VAL A 499 46.26 -33.23 8.68
N THR A 500 46.19 -32.56 7.53
CA THR A 500 46.49 -33.15 6.22
C THR A 500 47.99 -33.20 5.94
N ASN A 501 48.42 -34.20 5.19
CA ASN A 501 49.76 -34.25 4.61
C ASN A 501 49.80 -33.48 3.27
N LEU A 502 50.98 -33.30 2.70
CA LEU A 502 51.20 -32.55 1.45
C LEU A 502 50.43 -33.13 0.24
N ASN A 503 49.95 -34.37 0.32
CA ASN A 503 49.17 -35.03 -0.73
C ASN A 503 47.66 -35.02 -0.43
N GLY A 504 47.20 -34.23 0.56
CA GLY A 504 45.78 -34.08 0.90
C GLY A 504 45.18 -35.21 1.75
N GLY A 505 45.96 -36.21 2.15
CA GLY A 505 45.51 -37.30 3.03
C GLY A 505 45.61 -36.94 4.51
N CYS A 506 44.67 -37.41 5.32
CA CYS A 506 44.68 -37.18 6.77
C CYS A 506 45.81 -37.93 7.49
N LYS A 507 46.70 -37.19 8.18
CA LYS A 507 47.83 -37.75 8.94
C LYS A 507 47.48 -38.00 10.42
N SER A 508 46.64 -37.16 11.02
CA SER A 508 46.17 -37.32 12.41
C SER A 508 44.89 -36.52 12.67
N TYR A 509 44.01 -37.03 13.53
CA TYR A 509 42.77 -36.37 13.93
C TYR A 509 42.90 -35.73 15.31
N TYR A 510 42.25 -34.59 15.52
CA TYR A 510 42.18 -33.90 16.81
C TYR A 510 40.77 -33.34 17.04
N TRP A 511 40.31 -33.29 18.28
CA TRP A 511 38.96 -32.85 18.63
C TRP A 511 38.92 -31.34 18.91
N LYS A 512 37.93 -30.63 18.35
CA LYS A 512 37.72 -29.19 18.55
C LYS A 512 36.28 -28.90 18.90
N THR A 513 36.03 -28.11 19.94
CA THR A 513 34.69 -27.84 20.50
C THR A 513 33.90 -26.76 19.77
N ASP A 514 34.46 -26.18 18.71
CA ASP A 514 33.95 -25.01 18.00
C ASP A 514 33.74 -25.25 16.48
N LEU A 515 33.68 -26.51 16.03
CA LEU A 515 33.48 -26.84 14.62
C LEU A 515 31.98 -27.06 14.30
N PRO A 516 31.40 -26.39 13.29
CA PRO A 516 30.04 -26.65 12.83
C PRO A 516 29.96 -28.04 12.18
N TYR A 517 28.99 -28.85 12.63
CA TYR A 517 28.72 -30.17 12.07
C TYR A 517 27.68 -30.05 10.95
N TYR A 518 28.01 -30.49 9.74
CA TYR A 518 27.06 -30.61 8.63
C TYR A 518 26.77 -32.10 8.41
N SER A 519 25.54 -32.54 8.62
CA SER A 519 25.06 -33.83 8.08
C SER A 519 24.02 -33.59 7.01
N CYS A 520 24.32 -34.01 5.79
CA CYS A 520 23.35 -34.15 4.72
C CYS A 520 22.57 -35.45 4.92
N ALA A 521 21.26 -35.40 4.71
CA ALA A 521 20.42 -36.56 4.38
C ALA A 521 19.85 -36.35 2.98
#